data_AF-A0A1Q7V8B7-F1
#
_entry.id   AF-A0A1Q7V8B7-F1
#
_cell.length_a   1.000
_cell.length_b   1.000
_cell.length_c   1.000
_cell.angle_alpha   90.00
_cell.angle_beta   90.00
_cell.angle_gamma   90.00
#
_symmetry.space_group_name_H-M   'P 1'
#
loop_
_entity.id
_entity.type
_entity.pdbx_description
1 polymer ?
#
loop_
_entity_poly.entity_id
_entity_poly.type
_entity_poly.pdbx_seq_one_letter_code
_entity_poly.pdbx_strand_id
1 'polypeptide(L)' 'MERPLKHHIASLEQRLRTLNAKVMDNNLTLAKRNRVERDIRAALLAISYYRKALAIEDKLNV' A
#
# COMPACT_ATOMS: atom_id res chain seq x y z
N MET A 1 18.68 -12.88 7.24
CA MET A 1 18.38 -11.49 7.64
C MET A 1 16.91 -11.25 7.39
N GLU A 2 16.11 -11.12 8.45
CA GLU A 2 14.70 -10.76 8.32
C GLU A 2 14.61 -9.40 7.61
N ARG A 3 13.85 -9.32 6.52
CA ARG A 3 13.53 -8.05 5.86
C ARG A 3 12.07 -7.69 6.14
N PRO A 4 11.69 -7.43 7.41
CA PRO A 4 10.29 -7.23 7.80
C PRO A 4 9.64 -6.13 6.97
N LEU A 5 10.38 -5.05 6.70
CA LEU A 5 9.91 -3.93 5.87
C LEU A 5 9.57 -4.31 4.43
N LYS A 6 10.37 -5.19 3.79
CA LYS A 6 10.07 -5.65 2.43
C LYS A 6 8.81 -6.54 2.40
N HIS A 7 8.60 -7.36 3.43
CA HIS A 7 7.37 -8.13 3.58
C HIS A 7 6.15 -7.25 3.84
N HIS A 8 6.27 -6.20 4.67
CA HIS A 8 5.20 -5.24 4.88
C HIS A 8 4.84 -4.48 3.60
N ILE A 9 5.83 -4.03 2.82
CA ILE A 9 5.59 -3.40 1.51
C ILE A 9 4.86 -4.37 0.57
N ALA A 10 5.33 -5.62 0.45
CA ALA A 10 4.71 -6.62 -0.42
C ALA A 10 3.24 -6.90 -0.03
N SER A 11 2.95 -7.00 1.27
CA SER A 11 1.59 -7.20 1.78
C SER A 11 0.67 -6.01 1.46
N LEU A 12 1.18 -4.77 1.61
CA LEU A 12 0.44 -3.56 1.25
C LEU A 12 0.20 -3.46 -0.26
N GLU A 13 1.18 -3.84 -1.08
CA GLU A 13 1.04 -3.88 -2.54
C GLU A 13 -0.01 -4.91 -2.97
N GLN A 14 -0.02 -6.09 -2.35
CA GLN A 14 -1.05 -7.10 -2.61
C GLN A 14 -2.44 -6.58 -2.23
N ARG A 15 -2.56 -5.92 -1.07
CA ARG A 15 -3.83 -5.32 -0.63
C ARG A 15 -4.31 -4.21 -1.57
N LEU A 16 -3.40 -3.40 -2.11
CA LEU A 16 -3.71 -2.39 -3.12
C LEU A 16 -4.27 -3.00 -4.41
N ARG A 17 -3.69 -4.11 -4.89
CA ARG A 17 -4.22 -4.81 -6.08
C ARG A 17 -5.67 -5.23 -5.88
N THR A 18 -5.99 -5.80 -4.71
CA THR A 18 -7.36 -6.20 -4.36
C THR A 18 -8.30 -5.01 -4.25
N LEU A 19 -7.87 -3.90 -3.65
CA LEU A 19 -8.71 -2.70 -3.52
C LEU A 19 -8.95 -2.03 -4.89
N ASN A 20 -7.94 -1.95 -5.75
CA ASN A 20 -8.08 -1.42 -7.10
C ASN A 20 -9.05 -2.26 -7.94
N ALA A 21 -8.95 -3.59 -7.87
CA ALA A 21 -9.89 -4.48 -8.54
C ALA A 21 -11.34 -4.23 -8.06
N LYS A 22 -11.54 -4.02 -6.75
CA LYS A 22 -12.87 -3.68 -6.19
C LYS A 22 -13.42 -2.34 -6.67
N VAL A 23 -12.57 -1.32 -6.86
CA VAL A 23 -13.02 -0.01 -7.41
C VAL A 23 -13.40 -0.13 -8.89
N MET A 24 -12.69 -0.97 -9.65
CA MET A 24 -13.00 -1.20 -11.07
C MET A 24 -14.26 -2.04 -11.27
N ASP A 25 -14.68 -2.81 -10.27
CA ASP A 25 -15.96 -3.51 -10.27
C ASP A 25 -17.10 -2.47 -10.10
N ASN A 26 -17.76 -2.12 -11.21
CA ASN A 26 -18.79 -1.07 -11.30
C ASN A 26 -20.08 -1.36 -10.49
N ASN A 27 -20.09 -2.41 -9.68
CA ASN A 27 -21.20 -2.82 -8.82
C ASN A 27 -21.21 -2.13 -7.45
N LEU A 28 -20.28 -1.21 -7.17
CA LEU A 28 -20.22 -0.48 -5.90
C LEU A 28 -21.09 0.78 -5.90
N THR A 29 -21.78 1.01 -4.78
CA THR A 29 -22.40 2.32 -4.52
C THR A 29 -21.33 3.41 -4.36
N LEU A 30 -21.66 4.66 -4.68
CA LEU A 30 -20.75 5.80 -4.55
C LEU A 30 -20.09 5.89 -3.16
N ALA A 31 -20.88 5.66 -2.10
CA ALA A 31 -20.36 5.66 -0.73
C ALA A 31 -19.34 4.54 -0.47
N LYS A 32 -19.55 3.33 -1.02
CA LYS A 32 -18.59 2.23 -0.91
C LYS A 32 -17.33 2.53 -1.72
N ARG A 33 -17.48 3.02 -2.95
CA ARG A 33 -16.36 3.43 -3.80
C ARG A 33 -15.47 4.47 -3.12
N ASN A 34 -16.05 5.53 -2.55
CA ASN A 34 -15.31 6.57 -1.83
C ASN A 34 -14.51 6.01 -0.63
N ARG A 35 -15.06 5.02 0.09
CA ARG A 35 -14.35 4.34 1.19
C ARG A 35 -13.15 3.56 0.65
N VAL A 36 -13.34 2.77 -0.41
CA VAL A 36 -12.26 1.99 -1.01
C VAL A 36 -11.16 2.91 -1.58
N GLU A 37 -11.52 4.02 -2.22
CA GLU A 37 -10.56 5.02 -2.70
C GLU A 37 -9.77 5.70 -1.58
N ARG A 38 -10.40 5.90 -0.41
CA ARG A 38 -9.71 6.40 0.79
C ARG A 38 -8.69 5.38 1.30
N ASP A 39 -9.08 4.10 1.34
CA ASP A 39 -8.20 3.02 1.79
C ASP A 39 -7.03 2.80 0.82
N ILE A 40 -7.24 2.95 -0.49
CA ILE A 40 -6.18 2.96 -1.50
C ILE A 40 -5.19 4.09 -1.23
N ARG A 41 -5.67 5.32 -1.01
CA ARG A 41 -4.79 6.46 -0.71
C ARG A 41 -3.98 6.24 0.56
N ALA A 42 -4.58 5.70 1.61
CA ALA A 42 -3.88 5.37 2.85
C ALA A 42 -2.79 4.32 2.64
N ALA A 43 -3.08 3.26 1.88
CA ALA A 43 -2.10 2.21 1.58
C ALA A 43 -0.93 2.72 0.72
N LEU A 44 -1.19 3.57 -0.28
CA LEU A 44 -0.14 4.21 -1.09
C LEU A 44 0.77 5.10 -0.24
N LEU A 45 0.20 5.86 0.68
CA LEU A 45 0.95 6.71 1.59
C LEU A 45 1.84 5.87 2.52
N ALA A 46 1.30 4.80 3.09
CA ALA A 46 2.06 3.87 3.94
C ALA A 46 3.25 3.26 3.17
N ILE A 47 3.03 2.77 1.94
CA ILE A 47 4.11 2.24 1.09
C ILE A 47 5.18 3.29 0.82
N SER A 48 4.78 4.55 0.55
CA SER A 48 5.73 5.65 0.34
C SER A 48 6.62 5.85 1.56
N TYR A 49 6.06 5.85 2.77
CA TYR A 49 6.84 5.94 4.01
C TYR A 49 7.76 4.74 4.21
N TYR A 50 7.27 3.51 4.00
CA TYR A 50 8.10 2.31 4.15
C TYR A 50 9.25 2.26 3.14
N ARG A 51 9.03 2.71 1.89
CA ARG A 51 10.10 2.81 0.88
C ARG A 51 11.14 3.87 1.26
N LYS A 52 10.70 5.01 1.82
CA LYS A 52 11.62 6.03 2.35
C LYS A 52 12.45 5.50 3.53
N ALA A 53 11.82 4.77 4.45
CA ALA A 53 12.51 4.16 5.58
C ALA A 53 13.56 3.15 5.11
N LEU A 54 13.20 2.27 4.17
CA LEU A 54 14.13 1.32 3.56
C LEU A 54 15.31 2.03 2.87
N ALA A 55 15.06 3.11 2.15
CA ALA A 55 16.13 3.88 1.50
C ALA A 55 17.07 4.58 2.51
N ILE A 56 16.58 4.90 3.71
CA ILE A 56 17.40 5.43 4.81
C ILE A 56 18.22 4.29 5.43
N GLU A 57 17.61 3.14 5.70
CA GLU A 57 18.34 1.95 6.17
C GLU A 57 19.48 1.56 5.23
N ASP A 58 19.22 1.51 3.92
CA ASP A 58 20.23 1.19 2.90
C ASP A 58 21.38 2.22 2.87
N LYS A 59 21.11 3.50 3.21
CA LYS A 59 22.15 4.55 3.31
C LYS A 59 22.95 4.51 4.60
N LEU A 60 22.34 4.08 5.70
CA LEU A 60 22.98 3.99 7.03
C LEU A 60 23.82 2.72 7.17
N ASN A 61 23.54 1.70 6.37
CA ASN A 61 24.25 0.42 6.38
C ASN A 61 25.51 0.42 5.47
N VAL A 62 26.09 1.62 5.26
CA VAL A 62 27.35 1.88 4.53
C VAL A 62 28.47 2.19 5.52
#